data_AF-A0A8X6Z1E6-F1
#
_entry.id   AF-A0A8X6Z1E6-F1
#
_cell.length_a   1.000
_cell.length_b   1.000
_cell.length_c   1.000
_cell.angle_alpha   90.00
_cell.angle_beta   90.00
_cell.angle_gamma   90.00
#
_symmetry.space_group_name_H-M   'P 1'
#
loop_
_entity.id
_entity.type
_entity.pdbx_description
1 polymer ?
#
loop_
_entity_poly.entity_id
_entity_poly.type
_entity_poly.pdbx_seq_one_letter_code
_entity_poly.pdbx_strand_id
1 'polypeptide(L)'
;MSIQGSSEWLTFIKNSKKSKKTGKFLAKDKYGVPVVLEWTMTGIRSSDYPQLMKSVSELAVSSYVPVEMEFLKKYPNAVTEQDLYLKSFYPFFKNGIAAVDWNAVEEKLKSMLKTFYFGVADLSIFAEEIIKVWEQDIYFFATVKDQATQKLLGFRILSISSGCAFGDTLGHSLAILSQEQNRGLGKLLMSSIFKIVPQVKRIFLITRITNNTAYNAFQKWGFTKTLKPIDVFHFKFDENHWTSLEYKTDNSNILQKVAEKFVNLD
;
A
#
# COMPACT_ATOMS: atom_id res chain seq x y z
N MET A 1 8.73 24.13 7.59
CA MET A 1 9.24 23.35 6.44
C MET A 1 8.94 24.14 5.18
N SER A 2 9.95 24.54 4.41
CA SER A 2 9.73 25.20 3.11
C SER A 2 9.14 24.18 2.13
N ILE A 3 8.07 24.55 1.43
CA ILE A 3 7.52 23.74 0.33
C ILE A 3 8.58 23.70 -0.76
N GLN A 4 9.34 22.60 -0.80
CA GLN A 4 10.32 22.33 -1.83
C GLN A 4 9.56 22.20 -3.16
N GLY A 5 10.05 22.82 -4.24
CA GLY A 5 9.40 22.74 -5.55
C GLY A 5 9.15 21.30 -5.99
N SER A 6 8.18 21.08 -6.88
CA SER A 6 7.85 19.75 -7.42
C SER A 6 9.13 19.03 -7.87
N SER A 7 9.38 17.83 -7.34
CA SER A 7 10.57 17.06 -7.71
C SER A 7 10.62 16.84 -9.22
N GLU A 8 11.83 16.76 -9.77
CA GLU A 8 12.07 16.40 -11.17
C GLU A 8 11.34 15.10 -11.53
N TRP A 9 11.26 14.17 -10.57
CA TRP A 9 10.57 12.91 -10.72
C TRP A 9 9.05 13.05 -10.89
N LEU A 10 8.38 13.80 -10.02
CA LEU A 10 6.96 14.09 -10.16
C LEU A 10 6.64 14.77 -11.50
N THR A 11 7.45 15.76 -11.88
CA THR A 11 7.30 16.49 -13.13
C THR A 11 7.44 15.55 -14.33
N PHE A 12 8.45 14.68 -14.33
CA PHE A 12 8.64 13.67 -15.36
C PHE A 12 7.41 12.75 -15.50
N ILE A 13 6.84 12.28 -14.39
CA ILE A 13 5.68 11.38 -14.41
C ILE A 13 4.44 12.09 -14.94
N LYS A 14 4.15 13.31 -14.48
CA LYS A 14 3.01 14.11 -14.96
C LYS A 14 3.08 14.33 -16.48
N ASN A 15 4.28 14.60 -16.99
CA ASN A 15 4.50 14.83 -18.42
C ASN A 15 4.41 13.53 -19.23
N SER A 16 5.07 12.46 -18.78
CA SER A 16 5.11 11.17 -19.51
C SER A 16 3.77 10.42 -19.52
N LYS A 17 2.87 10.72 -18.56
CA LYS A 17 1.55 10.07 -18.42
C LYS A 17 0.37 11.00 -18.69
N LYS A 18 0.60 12.14 -19.33
CA LYS A 18 -0.45 13.13 -19.62
C LYS A 18 -1.63 12.53 -20.42
N SER A 19 -1.36 11.62 -21.35
CA SER A 19 -2.36 10.99 -22.24
C SER A 19 -2.88 9.64 -21.76
N LYS A 20 -2.18 8.94 -20.86
CA LYS A 20 -2.55 7.58 -20.43
C LYS A 20 -2.56 7.48 -18.91
N LYS A 21 -3.76 7.61 -18.34
CA LYS A 21 -4.00 7.51 -16.89
C LYS A 21 -4.52 6.15 -16.44
N THR A 22 -4.85 5.27 -17.36
CA THR A 22 -5.33 3.92 -17.06
C THR A 22 -4.69 2.91 -18.00
N GLY A 23 -4.77 1.64 -17.65
CA GLY A 23 -4.44 0.55 -18.56
C GLY A 23 -4.71 -0.81 -17.95
N LYS A 24 -4.59 -1.84 -18.79
CA LYS A 24 -4.82 -3.23 -18.41
C LYS A 24 -3.70 -4.14 -18.91
N PHE A 25 -3.37 -5.13 -18.10
CA PHE A 25 -2.44 -6.18 -18.45
C PHE A 25 -3.10 -7.56 -18.27
N LEU A 26 -2.84 -8.46 -19.20
CA LEU A 26 -3.04 -9.88 -19.00
C LEU A 26 -1.77 -10.47 -18.39
N ALA A 27 -1.93 -11.25 -17.34
CA ALA A 27 -0.87 -12.05 -16.74
C ALA A 27 -1.39 -13.44 -16.40
N LYS A 28 -0.49 -14.30 -15.94
CA LYS A 28 -0.82 -15.59 -15.35
C LYS A 28 -0.35 -15.62 -13.90
N ASP A 29 -1.15 -16.18 -13.02
CA ASP A 29 -0.77 -16.45 -11.65
C ASP A 29 0.30 -17.56 -11.57
N LYS A 30 0.73 -17.92 -10.35
CA LYS A 30 1.75 -18.95 -10.11
C LYS A 30 1.36 -20.32 -10.70
N TYR A 31 0.06 -20.59 -10.86
CA TYR A 31 -0.48 -21.84 -11.36
C TYR A 31 -0.85 -21.79 -12.85
N GLY A 32 -0.54 -20.68 -13.52
CA GLY A 32 -0.85 -20.50 -14.94
C GLY A 32 -2.28 -20.00 -15.21
N VAL A 33 -3.06 -19.71 -14.16
CA VAL A 33 -4.44 -19.21 -14.30
C VAL A 33 -4.40 -17.75 -14.77
N PRO A 34 -5.09 -17.41 -15.87
CA PRO A 34 -5.12 -16.05 -16.36
C PRO A 34 -5.78 -15.06 -15.40
N VAL A 35 -5.15 -13.90 -15.23
CA VAL A 35 -5.66 -12.80 -14.41
C VAL A 35 -5.47 -11.47 -15.14
N VAL A 36 -6.38 -10.53 -14.90
CA VAL A 36 -6.30 -9.18 -15.45
C VAL A 36 -5.80 -8.25 -14.35
N LEU A 37 -4.72 -7.53 -14.62
CA LEU A 37 -4.32 -6.39 -13.81
C LEU A 37 -4.87 -5.12 -14.42
N GLU A 38 -5.63 -4.34 -13.66
CA GLU A 38 -6.12 -3.02 -14.07
C GLU A 38 -5.46 -1.97 -13.21
N TRP A 39 -4.98 -0.88 -13.81
CA TRP A 39 -4.37 0.21 -13.07
C TRP A 39 -4.93 1.58 -13.46
N THR A 40 -4.92 2.48 -12.49
CA THR A 40 -5.29 3.89 -12.63
C THR A 40 -4.24 4.76 -11.95
N MET A 41 -3.78 5.78 -12.66
CA MET A 41 -2.98 6.88 -12.12
C MET A 41 -3.91 8.02 -11.72
N THR A 42 -3.90 8.36 -10.44
CA THR A 42 -4.88 9.23 -9.79
C THR A 42 -4.19 10.14 -8.76
N GLY A 43 -4.91 11.11 -8.22
CA GLY A 43 -4.44 11.99 -7.14
C GLY A 43 -5.45 12.00 -6.00
N ILE A 44 -5.05 12.34 -4.78
CA ILE A 44 -5.96 12.25 -3.62
C ILE A 44 -7.21 13.16 -3.75
N ARG A 45 -7.14 14.21 -4.58
CA ARG A 45 -8.24 15.15 -4.88
C ARG A 45 -9.01 14.84 -6.15
N SER A 46 -8.61 13.85 -6.95
CA SER A 46 -9.37 13.54 -8.16
C SER A 46 -10.66 12.79 -7.83
N SER A 47 -11.69 12.99 -8.66
CA SER A 47 -13.03 12.47 -8.42
C SER A 47 -13.13 10.94 -8.44
N ASP A 48 -12.17 10.27 -9.07
CA ASP A 48 -12.06 8.81 -9.14
C ASP A 48 -11.44 8.18 -7.89
N TYR A 49 -10.62 8.93 -7.13
CA TYR A 49 -9.88 8.39 -5.98
C TYR A 49 -10.80 7.78 -4.90
N PRO A 50 -11.87 8.45 -4.43
CA PRO A 50 -12.78 7.86 -3.45
C PRO A 50 -13.48 6.61 -3.98
N GLN A 51 -13.79 6.56 -5.28
CA GLN A 51 -14.43 5.40 -5.90
C GLN A 51 -13.48 4.19 -5.94
N LEU A 52 -12.22 4.40 -6.30
CA LEU A 52 -11.18 3.37 -6.29
C LEU A 52 -10.99 2.81 -4.87
N MET A 53 -10.85 3.68 -3.87
CA MET A 53 -10.68 3.26 -2.47
C MET A 53 -11.89 2.50 -1.94
N LYS A 54 -13.12 2.99 -2.23
CA LYS A 54 -14.35 2.29 -1.88
C LYS A 54 -14.41 0.90 -2.53
N SER A 55 -13.98 0.76 -3.78
CA SER A 55 -14.04 -0.51 -4.52
C SER A 55 -13.19 -1.64 -3.94
N VAL A 56 -12.17 -1.30 -3.13
CA VAL A 56 -11.27 -2.28 -2.49
C VAL A 56 -11.43 -2.36 -0.98
N SER A 57 -12.34 -1.58 -0.40
CA SER A 57 -12.50 -1.41 1.04
C SER A 57 -12.76 -2.73 1.80
N GLU A 58 -13.73 -3.54 1.36
CA GLU A 58 -14.04 -4.83 1.99
C GLU A 58 -12.86 -5.82 1.88
N LEU A 59 -12.14 -5.79 0.76
CA LEU A 59 -10.92 -6.59 0.57
C LEU A 59 -9.81 -6.13 1.52
N ALA A 60 -9.63 -4.81 1.68
CA ALA A 60 -8.66 -4.24 2.59
C ALA A 60 -8.96 -4.61 4.04
N VAL A 61 -10.22 -4.44 4.48
CA VAL A 61 -10.68 -4.80 5.83
C VAL A 61 -10.42 -6.27 6.12
N SER A 62 -10.87 -7.17 5.25
CA SER A 62 -10.68 -8.62 5.43
C SER A 62 -9.20 -9.05 5.45
N SER A 63 -8.31 -8.30 4.77
CA SER A 63 -6.88 -8.60 4.71
C SER A 63 -6.08 -8.02 5.88
N TYR A 64 -6.39 -6.79 6.29
CA TYR A 64 -5.61 -6.08 7.31
C TYR A 64 -6.09 -6.32 8.74
N VAL A 65 -7.40 -6.59 8.95
CA VAL A 65 -7.92 -6.84 10.31
C VAL A 65 -7.15 -7.97 11.02
N PRO A 66 -6.93 -9.15 10.42
CA PRO A 66 -6.18 -10.21 11.09
C PRO A 66 -4.74 -9.81 11.45
N VAL A 67 -4.07 -9.05 10.57
CA VAL A 67 -2.69 -8.60 10.76
C VAL A 67 -2.58 -7.61 11.92
N GLU A 68 -3.46 -6.61 11.95
CA GLU A 68 -3.48 -5.59 13.00
C GLU A 68 -3.95 -6.18 14.34
N MET A 69 -4.91 -7.12 14.33
CA MET A 69 -5.30 -7.85 15.54
C MET A 69 -4.15 -8.70 16.11
N GLU A 70 -3.38 -9.38 15.26
CA GLU A 70 -2.18 -10.11 15.70
C GLU A 70 -1.17 -9.16 16.34
N PHE A 71 -0.94 -7.99 15.72
CA PHE A 71 -0.06 -6.96 16.27
C PHE A 71 -0.52 -6.49 17.66
N LEU A 72 -1.79 -6.10 17.80
CA LEU A 72 -2.35 -5.59 19.06
C LEU A 72 -2.30 -6.64 20.19
N LYS A 73 -2.54 -7.92 19.87
CA LYS A 73 -2.44 -9.03 20.83
C LYS A 73 -1.00 -9.28 21.28
N LYS A 74 -0.02 -9.15 20.38
CA LYS A 74 1.39 -9.40 20.68
C LYS A 74 2.07 -8.20 21.36
N TYR A 75 1.67 -6.99 21.02
CA TYR A 75 2.24 -5.73 21.52
C TYR A 75 1.17 -4.83 22.14
N PRO A 76 0.50 -5.28 23.21
CA PRO A 76 -0.54 -4.47 23.86
C PRO A 76 0.01 -3.15 24.41
N ASN A 77 1.28 -3.12 24.84
CA ASN A 77 1.96 -1.94 25.36
C ASN A 77 2.27 -0.90 24.27
N ALA A 78 2.13 -1.25 22.99
CA ALA A 78 2.25 -0.30 21.88
C ALA A 78 1.04 0.67 21.84
N VAL A 79 -0.08 0.28 22.44
CA VAL A 79 -1.29 1.11 22.49
C VAL A 79 -1.12 2.18 23.56
N THR A 80 -0.63 3.34 23.15
CA THR A 80 -0.40 4.51 24.01
C THR A 80 -1.31 5.66 23.61
N GLU A 81 -1.49 6.64 24.50
CA GLU A 81 -2.23 7.87 24.18
C GLU A 81 -1.49 8.74 23.15
N GLN A 82 -0.17 8.57 23.02
CA GLN A 82 0.70 9.39 22.19
C GLN A 82 0.80 8.89 20.73
N ASP A 83 0.50 7.61 20.47
CA ASP A 83 0.55 7.05 19.10
C ASP A 83 -0.66 7.52 18.27
N LEU A 84 -0.44 8.31 17.22
CA LEU A 84 -1.52 8.88 16.40
C LEU A 84 -2.44 7.83 15.77
N TYR A 85 -1.91 6.63 15.48
CA TYR A 85 -2.66 5.55 14.86
C TYR A 85 -3.34 4.65 15.90
N LEU A 86 -2.64 4.33 16.98
CA LEU A 86 -3.11 3.39 18.01
C LEU A 86 -3.91 4.05 19.14
N LYS A 87 -3.85 5.37 19.32
CA LYS A 87 -4.56 6.09 20.41
C LYS A 87 -6.07 5.81 20.45
N SER A 88 -6.69 5.55 19.30
CA SER A 88 -8.12 5.24 19.21
C SER A 88 -8.48 3.91 19.90
N PHE A 89 -7.49 3.05 20.12
CA PHE A 89 -7.65 1.78 20.83
C PHE A 89 -7.34 1.89 22.32
N TYR A 90 -6.66 2.94 22.77
CA TYR A 90 -6.29 3.11 24.18
C TYR A 90 -7.44 2.90 25.19
N PRO A 91 -8.68 3.37 24.94
CA PRO A 91 -9.80 3.13 25.85
C PRO A 91 -10.10 1.65 26.13
N PHE A 92 -9.77 0.73 25.21
CA PHE A 92 -9.96 -0.71 25.39
C PHE A 92 -8.87 -1.35 26.28
N PHE A 93 -7.70 -0.72 26.38
CA PHE A 93 -6.52 -1.26 27.09
C PHE A 93 -6.31 -0.62 28.47
N LYS A 94 -7.00 0.49 28.78
CA LYS A 94 -6.80 1.27 30.03
C LYS A 94 -6.99 0.48 31.34
N ASN A 95 -7.75 -0.62 31.30
CA ASN A 95 -8.01 -1.48 32.47
C ASN A 95 -7.11 -2.74 32.49
N GLY A 96 -6.03 -2.75 31.70
CA GLY A 96 -5.11 -3.88 31.56
C GLY A 96 -5.55 -4.91 30.53
N ILE A 97 -4.59 -5.67 30.00
CA ILE A 97 -4.80 -6.64 28.91
C ILE A 97 -5.86 -7.71 29.22
N ALA A 98 -5.97 -8.13 30.49
CA ALA A 98 -6.93 -9.15 30.90
C ALA A 98 -8.39 -8.69 30.79
N ALA A 99 -8.64 -7.38 30.75
CA ALA A 99 -9.97 -6.78 30.63
C ALA A 99 -10.32 -6.35 29.19
N VAL A 100 -9.44 -6.61 28.22
CA VAL A 100 -9.65 -6.20 26.82
C VAL A 100 -10.77 -7.03 26.20
N ASP A 101 -11.83 -6.36 25.76
CA ASP A 101 -12.82 -6.94 24.85
C ASP A 101 -12.27 -6.98 23.43
N TRP A 102 -11.70 -8.11 23.04
CA TRP A 102 -11.10 -8.30 21.72
C TRP A 102 -12.10 -8.22 20.58
N ASN A 103 -13.37 -8.53 20.80
CA ASN A 103 -14.40 -8.38 19.77
C ASN A 103 -14.67 -6.90 19.52
N ALA A 104 -14.78 -6.09 20.57
CA ALA A 104 -14.96 -4.65 20.44
C ALA A 104 -13.74 -3.97 19.77
N VAL A 105 -12.52 -4.44 20.07
CA VAL A 105 -11.30 -3.98 19.38
C VAL A 105 -11.34 -4.32 17.88
N GLU A 106 -11.73 -5.55 17.53
CA GLU A 106 -11.85 -5.97 16.13
C GLU A 106 -12.90 -5.15 15.37
N GLU A 107 -14.06 -4.91 15.97
CA GLU A 107 -15.11 -4.07 15.37
C GLU A 107 -14.66 -2.61 15.22
N LYS A 108 -13.93 -2.07 16.21
CA LYS A 108 -13.32 -0.74 16.09
C LYS A 108 -12.33 -0.68 14.93
N LEU A 109 -11.49 -1.71 14.77
CA LEU A 109 -10.50 -1.80 13.71
C LEU A 109 -11.16 -1.92 12.33
N LYS A 110 -12.18 -2.78 12.19
CA LYS A 110 -13.02 -2.86 10.98
C LYS A 110 -13.62 -1.50 10.64
N SER A 111 -14.23 -0.83 11.61
CA SER A 111 -14.82 0.50 11.43
C SER A 111 -13.78 1.53 10.99
N MET A 112 -12.61 1.58 11.64
CA MET A 112 -11.54 2.51 11.28
C MET A 112 -10.99 2.26 9.87
N LEU A 113 -10.73 1.00 9.51
CA LEU A 113 -10.26 0.65 8.16
C LEU A 113 -11.33 0.96 7.12
N LYS A 114 -12.61 0.69 7.42
CA LYS A 114 -13.71 1.13 6.57
C LYS A 114 -13.69 2.64 6.43
N THR A 115 -13.62 3.43 7.49
CA THR A 115 -13.51 4.90 7.38
C THR A 115 -12.27 5.34 6.61
N PHE A 116 -11.13 4.65 6.73
CA PHE A 116 -9.95 5.00 5.93
C PHE A 116 -10.15 4.73 4.43
N TYR A 117 -10.78 3.61 4.04
CA TYR A 117 -10.98 3.27 2.62
C TYR A 117 -12.30 3.80 2.01
N PHE A 118 -13.35 4.00 2.80
CA PHE A 118 -14.62 4.64 2.40
C PHE A 118 -14.59 6.15 2.57
N GLY A 119 -13.94 6.62 3.64
CA GLY A 119 -13.97 8.00 4.12
C GLY A 119 -12.79 8.85 3.65
N VAL A 120 -12.08 8.48 2.58
CA VAL A 120 -11.17 9.42 1.89
C VAL A 120 -11.92 10.66 1.34
N ALA A 121 -13.24 10.71 1.48
CA ALA A 121 -14.01 11.93 1.32
C ALA A 121 -13.76 12.97 2.43
N ASP A 122 -13.30 12.57 3.62
CA ASP A 122 -13.06 13.49 4.74
C ASP A 122 -11.57 13.59 5.11
N LEU A 123 -10.82 14.26 4.22
CA LEU A 123 -9.44 14.62 4.49
C LEU A 123 -9.30 15.57 5.70
N SER A 124 -10.39 16.14 6.24
CA SER A 124 -10.34 17.12 7.33
C SER A 124 -9.84 16.55 8.66
N ILE A 125 -9.80 15.22 8.81
CA ILE A 125 -9.22 14.57 9.98
C ILE A 125 -7.69 14.70 10.05
N PHE A 126 -7.04 15.08 8.94
CA PHE A 126 -5.60 15.28 8.85
C PHE A 126 -5.26 16.77 8.93
N ALA A 127 -4.08 17.08 9.45
CA ALA A 127 -3.57 18.46 9.45
C ALA A 127 -3.40 18.97 8.01
N GLU A 128 -3.71 20.25 7.78
CA GLU A 128 -3.71 20.86 6.43
C GLU A 128 -2.35 20.73 5.74
N GLU A 129 -1.26 20.80 6.50
CA GLU A 129 0.10 20.65 6.00
C GLU A 129 0.35 19.26 5.42
N ILE A 130 -0.22 18.21 6.03
CA ILE A 130 -0.10 16.83 5.55
C ILE A 130 -0.88 16.68 4.25
N ILE A 131 -2.09 17.22 4.20
CA ILE A 131 -2.95 17.19 3.01
C ILE A 131 -2.26 17.88 1.84
N LYS A 132 -1.68 19.07 2.07
CA LYS A 132 -0.96 19.83 1.03
C LYS A 132 0.19 19.05 0.40
N VAL A 133 0.86 18.18 1.16
CA VAL A 133 1.89 17.33 0.56
C VAL A 133 1.26 16.19 -0.24
N TRP A 134 0.26 15.49 0.32
CA TRP A 134 -0.41 14.39 -0.39
C TRP A 134 -1.16 14.82 -1.65
N GLU A 135 -1.58 16.08 -1.74
CA GLU A 135 -2.16 16.67 -2.95
C GLU A 135 -1.18 16.73 -4.12
N GLN A 136 0.12 16.74 -3.83
CA GLN A 136 1.16 16.79 -4.86
C GLN A 136 1.53 15.39 -5.37
N ASP A 137 1.24 14.36 -4.57
CA ASP A 137 1.54 12.96 -4.85
C ASP A 137 0.74 12.43 -6.04
N ILE A 138 1.36 11.49 -6.76
CA ILE A 138 0.72 10.71 -7.81
C ILE A 138 0.57 9.29 -7.30
N TYR A 139 -0.66 8.77 -7.32
CA TYR A 139 -0.97 7.42 -6.88
C TYR A 139 -1.18 6.51 -8.06
N PHE A 140 -0.59 5.32 -8.00
CA PHE A 140 -0.84 4.21 -8.92
C PHE A 140 -1.65 3.15 -8.17
N PHE A 141 -2.92 3.10 -8.51
CA PHE A 141 -3.87 2.15 -7.96
C PHE A 141 -3.98 0.97 -8.92
N ALA A 142 -3.52 -0.21 -8.51
CA ALA A 142 -3.57 -1.43 -9.31
C ALA A 142 -4.45 -2.48 -8.63
N THR A 143 -5.31 -3.14 -9.40
CA THR A 143 -6.10 -4.30 -8.96
C THR A 143 -5.72 -5.52 -9.77
N VAL A 144 -5.99 -6.71 -9.21
CA VAL A 144 -5.90 -7.97 -9.94
C VAL A 144 -7.23 -8.70 -9.83
N LYS A 145 -7.76 -9.11 -10.98
CA LYS A 145 -9.05 -9.78 -11.13
C LYS A 145 -8.87 -11.11 -11.83
N ASP A 146 -9.70 -12.07 -11.46
CA ASP A 146 -9.84 -13.31 -12.23
C ASP A 146 -10.36 -12.97 -13.63
N GLN A 147 -9.73 -13.51 -14.69
CA GLN A 147 -10.10 -13.12 -16.06
C GLN A 147 -11.53 -13.57 -16.42
N ALA A 148 -11.92 -14.79 -16.02
CA ALA A 148 -13.19 -15.37 -16.42
C ALA A 148 -14.37 -14.75 -15.66
N THR A 149 -14.22 -14.56 -14.35
CA THR A 149 -15.31 -14.13 -13.45
C THR A 149 -15.29 -12.64 -13.15
N GLN A 150 -14.23 -11.92 -13.51
CA GLN A 150 -13.98 -10.52 -13.15
C GLN A 150 -13.95 -10.26 -11.63
N LYS A 151 -13.91 -11.32 -10.81
CA LYS A 151 -13.82 -11.24 -9.35
C LYS A 151 -12.53 -10.52 -8.95
N LEU A 152 -12.64 -9.50 -8.11
CA LEU A 152 -11.50 -8.83 -7.49
C LEU A 152 -10.77 -9.79 -6.54
N LEU A 153 -9.48 -10.01 -6.77
CA LEU A 153 -8.65 -10.94 -5.97
C LEU A 153 -7.65 -10.21 -5.08
N GLY A 154 -7.26 -8.98 -5.44
CA GLY A 154 -6.29 -8.19 -4.69
C GLY A 154 -6.09 -6.79 -5.27
N PHE A 155 -5.38 -5.94 -4.53
CA PHE A 155 -5.00 -4.62 -4.97
C PHE A 155 -3.68 -4.13 -4.36
N ARG A 156 -3.08 -3.12 -4.99
CA ARG A 156 -1.89 -2.40 -4.54
C ARG A 156 -2.08 -0.90 -4.77
N ILE A 157 -1.60 -0.11 -3.82
CA ILE A 157 -1.42 1.33 -3.98
C ILE A 157 0.06 1.66 -3.82
N LEU A 158 0.62 2.28 -4.85
CA LEU A 158 1.95 2.89 -4.84
C LEU A 158 1.79 4.40 -5.02
N SER A 159 2.73 5.20 -4.54
CA SER A 159 2.79 6.63 -4.90
C SER A 159 4.19 7.07 -5.29
N ILE A 160 4.23 8.22 -5.95
CA ILE A 160 5.42 9.04 -6.14
C ILE A 160 5.11 10.37 -5.48
N SER A 161 5.99 10.80 -4.58
CA SER A 161 5.84 12.04 -3.80
C SER A 161 6.90 13.07 -4.19
N SER A 162 6.70 14.32 -3.79
CA SER A 162 7.65 15.41 -4.03
C SER A 162 8.96 15.22 -3.27
N GLY A 163 8.94 14.46 -2.17
CA GLY A 163 10.17 14.09 -1.46
C GLY A 163 10.95 12.91 -2.06
N CYS A 164 10.41 12.22 -3.08
CA CYS A 164 11.07 11.06 -3.67
C CYS A 164 12.21 11.48 -4.63
N ALA A 165 13.34 10.77 -4.54
CA ALA A 165 14.38 10.85 -5.57
C ALA A 165 13.87 10.29 -6.92
N PHE A 166 14.56 10.63 -8.01
CA PHE A 166 14.20 10.11 -9.32
C PHE A 166 14.24 8.58 -9.36
N GLY A 167 13.13 7.98 -9.77
CA GLY A 167 12.95 6.52 -9.82
C GLY A 167 12.45 5.89 -8.52
N ASP A 168 12.28 6.65 -7.43
CA ASP A 168 11.76 6.13 -6.17
C ASP A 168 10.22 6.07 -6.17
N THR A 169 9.68 5.03 -5.52
CA THR A 169 8.23 4.85 -5.31
C THR A 169 7.97 4.40 -3.87
N LEU A 170 6.84 4.84 -3.33
CA LEU A 170 6.36 4.50 -2.00
C LEU A 170 5.24 3.48 -2.07
N GLY A 171 5.24 2.58 -1.11
CA GLY A 171 4.33 1.47 -1.04
C GLY A 171 3.35 1.53 0.10
N HIS A 172 2.10 1.89 -0.18
CA HIS A 172 1.08 2.18 0.84
C HIS A 172 0.27 0.98 1.28
N SER A 173 -0.34 0.27 0.32
CA SER A 173 -1.27 -0.83 0.62
C SER A 173 -1.07 -1.98 -0.34
N LEU A 174 -0.97 -3.22 0.13
CA LEU A 174 -0.98 -4.45 -0.67
C LEU A 174 -1.87 -5.46 0.06
N ALA A 175 -2.97 -5.85 -0.56
CA ALA A 175 -3.91 -6.79 0.03
C ALA A 175 -4.37 -7.81 -1.03
N ILE A 176 -4.43 -9.08 -0.63
CA ILE A 176 -4.90 -10.20 -1.42
C ILE A 176 -5.95 -10.93 -0.57
N LEU A 177 -7.09 -11.26 -1.16
CA LEU A 177 -8.10 -12.09 -0.52
C LEU A 177 -7.45 -13.34 0.08
N SER A 178 -7.77 -13.66 1.34
CA SER A 178 -7.11 -14.72 2.10
C SER A 178 -7.12 -16.07 1.37
N GLN A 179 -8.25 -16.43 0.75
CA GLN A 179 -8.41 -17.66 -0.05
C GLN A 179 -7.65 -17.64 -1.39
N GLU A 180 -7.19 -16.48 -1.84
CA GLU A 180 -6.44 -16.28 -3.09
C GLU A 180 -4.93 -16.08 -2.83
N GLN A 181 -4.50 -16.12 -1.58
CA GLN A 181 -3.08 -16.05 -1.21
C GLN A 181 -2.31 -17.25 -1.79
N ASN A 182 -0.98 -17.15 -1.84
CA ASN A 182 -0.08 -18.16 -2.41
C ASN A 182 -0.20 -18.40 -3.93
N ARG A 183 -1.17 -17.78 -4.61
CA ARG A 183 -1.28 -17.75 -6.09
C ARG A 183 -0.24 -16.84 -6.77
N GLY A 184 0.63 -16.16 -6.02
CA GLY A 184 1.63 -15.24 -6.58
C GLY A 184 1.08 -13.87 -7.00
N LEU A 185 -0.20 -13.57 -6.72
CA LEU A 185 -0.89 -12.33 -7.10
C LEU A 185 -0.22 -11.07 -6.54
N GLY A 186 0.24 -11.12 -5.28
CA GLY A 186 0.94 -9.97 -4.68
C GLY A 186 2.22 -9.60 -5.41
N LYS A 187 2.94 -10.60 -5.95
CA LYS A 187 4.14 -10.37 -6.77
C LYS A 187 3.77 -9.73 -8.10
N LEU A 188 2.69 -10.18 -8.74
CA LEU A 188 2.19 -9.56 -9.99
C LEU A 188 1.84 -8.08 -9.77
N LEU A 189 1.06 -7.79 -8.72
CA LEU A 189 0.67 -6.43 -8.36
C LEU A 189 1.90 -5.56 -8.08
N MET A 190 2.87 -6.03 -7.30
CA MET A 190 4.11 -5.28 -7.05
C MET A 190 4.93 -5.07 -8.32
N SER A 191 4.94 -6.04 -9.24
CA SER A 191 5.68 -5.96 -10.50
C SER A 191 5.05 -4.98 -11.50
N SER A 192 3.73 -4.74 -11.40
CA SER A 192 3.00 -3.89 -12.35
C SER A 192 3.60 -2.50 -12.52
N ILE A 193 4.20 -1.94 -11.47
CA ILE A 193 4.81 -0.61 -11.55
C ILE A 193 5.95 -0.53 -12.56
N PHE A 194 6.71 -1.61 -12.80
CA PHE A 194 7.78 -1.61 -13.81
C PHE A 194 7.23 -1.63 -15.23
N LYS A 195 5.98 -2.06 -15.43
CA LYS A 195 5.29 -1.95 -16.73
C LYS A 195 4.65 -0.56 -16.89
N ILE A 196 4.10 -0.01 -15.81
CA ILE A 196 3.44 1.30 -15.81
C ILE A 196 4.49 2.42 -15.93
N VAL A 197 5.54 2.38 -15.12
CA VAL A 197 6.64 3.36 -15.04
C VAL A 197 7.99 2.61 -15.10
N PRO A 198 8.49 2.31 -16.32
CA PRO A 198 9.74 1.56 -16.49
C PRO A 198 10.99 2.20 -15.86
N GLN A 199 10.94 3.51 -15.59
CA GLN A 199 12.04 4.27 -14.99
C GLN A 199 12.16 4.07 -13.47
N VAL A 200 11.24 3.34 -12.83
CA VAL A 200 11.35 3.03 -11.39
C VAL A 200 12.63 2.25 -11.11
N LYS A 201 13.37 2.70 -10.09
CA LYS A 201 14.63 2.13 -9.61
C LYS A 201 14.53 1.59 -8.19
N ARG A 202 13.60 2.13 -7.40
CA ARG A 202 13.44 1.74 -6.00
C ARG A 202 11.97 1.71 -5.58
N ILE A 203 11.62 0.73 -4.76
CA ILE A 203 10.32 0.65 -4.09
C ILE A 203 10.57 0.56 -2.60
N PHE A 204 9.95 1.45 -1.84
CA PHE A 204 9.97 1.41 -0.39
C PHE A 204 8.62 0.98 0.14
N LEU A 205 8.63 0.21 1.21
CA LEU A 205 7.42 -0.14 1.93
C LEU A 205 7.74 -0.44 3.38
N ILE A 206 6.70 -0.46 4.19
CA ILE A 206 6.75 -0.91 5.58
C ILE A 206 5.75 -2.05 5.78
N THR A 207 6.00 -2.88 6.79
CA THR A 207 5.03 -3.87 7.24
C THR A 207 5.13 -4.05 8.74
N ARG A 208 4.04 -4.49 9.39
CA ARG A 208 4.07 -4.82 10.82
C ARG A 208 5.12 -5.88 11.08
N ILE A 209 5.83 -5.77 12.20
CA ILE A 209 6.80 -6.79 12.61
C ILE A 209 6.16 -8.16 12.91
N THR A 210 4.84 -8.20 13.08
CA THR A 210 4.05 -9.45 13.20
C THR A 210 3.67 -10.05 11.85
N ASN A 211 3.68 -9.28 10.76
CA ASN A 211 3.27 -9.76 9.45
C ASN A 211 4.40 -10.55 8.74
N ASN A 212 4.76 -11.69 9.33
CA ASN A 212 5.80 -12.56 8.81
C ASN A 212 5.49 -13.06 7.39
N THR A 213 4.21 -13.26 7.07
CA THR A 213 3.77 -13.65 5.72
C THR A 213 4.18 -12.62 4.68
N ALA A 214 3.88 -11.34 4.90
CA ALA A 214 4.26 -10.27 3.98
C ALA A 214 5.79 -10.07 3.97
N TYR A 215 6.43 -10.02 5.14
CA TYR A 215 7.88 -9.87 5.25
C TYR A 215 8.64 -10.93 4.45
N ASN A 216 8.31 -12.21 4.65
CA ASN A 216 8.94 -13.33 3.95
C ASN A 216 8.65 -13.30 2.45
N ALA A 217 7.45 -12.89 2.04
CA ALA A 217 7.12 -12.72 0.64
C ALA A 217 7.98 -11.63 -0.02
N PHE A 218 8.11 -10.47 0.63
CA PHE A 218 8.93 -9.36 0.14
C PHE A 218 10.40 -9.76 0.02
N GLN A 219 10.97 -10.45 1.00
CA GLN A 219 12.34 -10.95 0.91
C GLN A 219 12.54 -11.89 -0.29
N LYS A 220 11.60 -12.82 -0.52
CA LYS A 220 11.61 -13.71 -1.71
C LYS A 220 11.46 -12.96 -3.02
N TRP A 221 10.94 -11.73 -3.00
CA TRP A 221 10.83 -10.87 -4.16
C TRP A 221 12.06 -9.97 -4.34
N GLY A 222 13.05 -10.04 -3.45
CA GLY A 222 14.30 -9.26 -3.51
C GLY A 222 14.28 -7.98 -2.69
N PHE A 223 13.30 -7.78 -1.81
CA PHE A 223 13.35 -6.69 -0.84
C PHE A 223 14.37 -7.00 0.27
N THR A 224 15.02 -5.96 0.76
CA THR A 224 15.97 -6.01 1.88
C THR A 224 15.52 -5.03 2.97
N LYS A 225 15.89 -5.29 4.23
CA LYS A 225 15.64 -4.34 5.33
C LYS A 225 16.46 -3.07 5.10
N THR A 226 15.87 -1.91 5.34
CA THR A 226 16.57 -0.62 5.33
C THR A 226 16.49 0.02 6.72
N LEU A 227 17.61 0.54 7.19
CA LEU A 227 17.71 1.31 8.45
C LEU A 227 17.42 2.80 8.26
N LYS A 228 17.24 3.23 7.00
CA LYS A 228 16.85 4.59 6.66
C LYS A 228 15.44 4.51 6.11
N PRO A 229 14.39 4.65 6.95
CA PRO A 229 13.07 4.97 6.40
C PRO A 229 13.25 6.25 5.58
N ILE A 230 12.58 6.35 4.43
CA ILE A 230 12.61 7.64 3.76
C ILE A 230 11.86 8.62 4.65
N ASP A 231 12.45 9.80 4.89
CA ASP A 231 11.79 10.95 5.52
C ASP A 231 10.55 11.46 4.75
N VAL A 232 10.17 10.75 3.67
CA VAL A 232 9.02 11.05 2.81
C VAL A 232 7.73 10.55 3.43
N PHE A 233 7.78 9.54 4.30
CA PHE A 233 6.62 9.30 5.14
C PHE A 233 6.58 10.42 6.18
N HIS A 234 5.63 11.35 6.04
CA HIS A 234 5.42 12.46 6.98
C HIS A 234 5.09 12.01 8.44
N PHE A 235 5.24 10.72 8.73
CA PHE A 235 5.06 10.09 10.01
C PHE A 235 6.35 9.37 10.40
N LYS A 236 6.76 9.54 11.65
CA LYS A 236 7.78 8.69 12.26
C LYS A 236 7.15 7.35 12.61
N PHE A 237 7.64 6.27 12.01
CA PHE A 237 7.26 4.92 12.40
C PHE A 237 8.17 4.44 13.51
N ASP A 238 7.58 3.84 14.54
CA ASP A 238 8.34 3.12 15.57
C ASP A 238 8.90 1.83 14.96
N GLU A 239 10.23 1.73 14.88
CA GLU A 239 10.93 0.56 14.34
C GLU A 239 10.73 -0.71 15.19
N ASN A 240 10.28 -0.56 16.44
CA ASN A 240 9.84 -1.69 17.26
C ASN A 240 8.49 -2.25 16.81
N HIS A 241 7.73 -1.51 16.00
CA HIS A 241 6.39 -1.89 15.54
C HIS A 241 6.32 -2.15 14.03
N TRP A 242 7.27 -1.59 13.28
CA TRP A 242 7.31 -1.63 11.83
C TRP A 242 8.68 -2.08 11.32
N THR A 243 8.69 -2.89 10.27
CA THR A 243 9.90 -3.21 9.50
C THR A 243 9.89 -2.44 8.19
N SER A 244 10.92 -1.62 7.98
CA SER A 244 11.16 -0.90 6.74
C SER A 244 11.91 -1.76 5.73
N LEU A 245 11.40 -1.80 4.51
CA LEU A 245 11.92 -2.62 3.42
C LEU A 245 12.11 -1.78 2.15
N GLU A 246 13.13 -2.15 1.39
CA GLU A 246 13.39 -1.57 0.08
C GLU A 246 13.70 -2.63 -0.98
N TYR A 247 13.25 -2.37 -2.20
CA TYR A 247 13.65 -3.08 -3.41
C TYR A 247 14.45 -2.11 -4.27
N LYS A 248 15.62 -2.52 -4.75
CA LYS A 248 16.46 -1.75 -5.68
C LYS A 248 16.68 -2.55 -6.96
N THR A 249 16.44 -1.93 -8.11
CA THR A 249 16.61 -2.60 -9.41
C THR A 249 18.03 -3.04 -9.69
N ASP A 250 19.00 -2.37 -9.08
CA ASP A 250 20.43 -2.68 -9.25
C ASP A 250 20.86 -3.89 -8.42
N ASN A 251 20.07 -4.25 -7.39
CA ASN A 251 20.31 -5.42 -6.53
C ASN A 251 19.44 -6.63 -6.91
N SER A 252 18.32 -6.40 -7.60
CA SER A 252 17.39 -7.45 -8.00
C SER A 252 16.61 -7.08 -9.27
N ASN A 253 16.35 -8.08 -10.11
CA ASN A 253 15.49 -7.98 -11.29
C ASN A 253 14.26 -8.89 -11.23
N ILE A 254 13.96 -9.44 -10.05
CA ILE A 254 12.89 -10.43 -9.87
C ILE A 254 11.53 -9.88 -10.29
N LEU A 255 11.22 -8.63 -9.94
CA LEU A 255 9.93 -8.00 -10.27
C LEU A 255 9.86 -7.56 -11.74
N GLN A 256 10.96 -7.04 -12.31
CA GLN A 256 11.05 -6.67 -13.72
C GLN A 256 10.81 -7.89 -14.63
N LYS A 257 11.46 -9.02 -14.32
CA LYS A 257 11.25 -10.29 -15.05
C LYS A 257 9.82 -10.83 -14.98
N VAL A 258 9.07 -10.47 -13.94
CA VAL A 258 7.65 -10.80 -13.85
C VAL A 258 6.84 -9.85 -14.74
N ALA A 259 7.13 -8.55 -14.69
CA ALA A 259 6.47 -7.53 -15.50
C ALA A 259 6.68 -7.71 -17.02
N GLU A 260 7.84 -8.23 -17.44
CA GLU A 260 8.14 -8.56 -18.84
C GLU A 260 7.14 -9.54 -19.44
N LYS A 261 6.55 -10.42 -18.62
CA LYS A 261 5.57 -11.43 -19.05
C LYS A 261 4.16 -10.87 -19.22
N PHE A 262 3.94 -9.60 -18.88
CA PHE A 262 2.63 -8.97 -18.98
C PHE A 262 2.34 -8.58 -20.43
N VAL A 263 1.15 -8.96 -20.89
CA VAL A 263 0.62 -8.59 -22.21
C VAL A 263 -0.30 -7.40 -22.06
N ASN A 264 -0.10 -6.34 -22.82
CA ASN A 264 -1.01 -5.19 -22.81
C ASN A 264 -2.35 -5.59 -23.43
N LEU A 265 -3.45 -5.17 -22.80
CA LEU A 265 -4.81 -5.37 -23.32
C LEU A 265 -5.43 -4.08 -23.86
N ASP A 266 -4.62 -3.02 -23.95
CA ASP A 266 -4.99 -1.70 -24.44
C ASP A 266 -4.72 -1.55 -25.93
#